data_AF-A0A7K5AEH3-F1
#
_entry.id   AF-A0A7K5AEH3-F1
#
_cell.length_a   1.000
_cell.length_b   1.000
_cell.length_c   1.000
_cell.angle_alpha   90.00
_cell.angle_beta   90.00
_cell.angle_gamma   90.00
#
_symmetry.space_group_name_H-M   'P 1'
#
loop_
_entity.id
_entity.type
_entity.pdbx_description
1 polymer ?
#
loop_
_entity_poly.entity_id
_entity_poly.type
_entity_poly.pdbx_seq_one_letter_code
_entity_poly.pdbx_strand_id
1 'polypeptide(L)'
;VAAVARALGAWLHEEDGALVEALVPTAHLPVPPPRSPAPRLPMALRVCALVCRSWGNRPQLCQVACTSGRAEALLGHGAALPQGLDSSLDQLGVVAPGQRQALATRLQVASEAAMAALMATEAELSPEQRGGPRARTDLLGVDFLLASVDDTLELVALATNSHRCLETCLLAESMGRAVGQPHGDLPRVLAEALLHQAQRHLVEGKDILLIGAGGISKGFVWEAARDYGLRVSGAAV
;
A
#
# COMPACT_ATOMS: atom_id res chain seq x y z
N VAL A 1 -11.67 3.31 -10.82
CA VAL A 1 -12.72 3.81 -9.90
C VAL A 1 -13.72 2.70 -9.54
N ALA A 2 -14.43 2.07 -10.49
CA ALA A 2 -15.40 1.01 -10.19
C ALA A 2 -14.84 -0.31 -9.57
N ALA A 3 -13.56 -0.63 -9.83
CA ALA A 3 -12.88 -1.77 -9.20
C ALA A 3 -12.48 -1.47 -7.74
N VAL A 4 -11.98 -0.26 -7.50
CA VAL A 4 -11.60 0.24 -6.17
C VAL A 4 -12.84 0.39 -5.28
N ALA A 5 -13.95 0.89 -5.84
CA ALA A 5 -15.22 0.99 -5.13
C ALA A 5 -15.79 -0.39 -4.73
N ARG A 6 -15.69 -1.41 -5.59
CA ARG A 6 -16.13 -2.78 -5.25
C ARG A 6 -15.25 -3.47 -4.22
N ALA A 7 -13.94 -3.29 -4.30
CA ALA A 7 -13.02 -3.81 -3.28
C ALA A 7 -13.26 -3.17 -1.89
N LEU A 8 -13.68 -1.90 -1.87
CA LEU A 8 -14.07 -1.17 -0.65
C LEU A 8 -15.51 -1.45 -0.21
N GLY A 9 -16.42 -1.84 -1.11
CA GLY A 9 -17.82 -2.15 -0.82
C GLY A 9 -18.02 -3.36 0.11
N ALA A 10 -17.02 -4.24 0.22
CA ALA A 10 -17.00 -5.29 1.24
C ALA A 10 -16.72 -4.74 2.66
N TRP A 11 -16.19 -3.53 2.78
CA TRP A 11 -15.83 -2.85 4.03
C TRP A 11 -16.72 -1.64 4.35
N LEU A 12 -17.45 -1.12 3.37
CA LEU A 12 -18.37 0.01 3.51
C LEU A 12 -19.68 -0.33 2.80
N HIS A 13 -20.77 -0.43 3.57
CA HIS A 13 -22.11 -0.69 3.03
C HIS A 13 -22.52 0.41 2.05
N GLU A 14 -23.02 0.00 0.89
CA GLU A 14 -23.28 0.83 -0.30
C GLU A 14 -24.26 2.01 -0.06
N GLU A 15 -25.02 2.00 1.04
CA GLU A 15 -25.99 3.04 1.42
C GLU A 15 -25.60 3.84 2.69
N ASP A 16 -24.49 3.49 3.36
CA ASP A 16 -24.02 4.13 4.61
C ASP A 16 -22.68 4.89 4.44
N GLY A 17 -22.15 4.94 3.22
CA GLY A 17 -20.85 5.55 2.92
C GLY A 17 -20.90 7.06 2.77
N ALA A 18 -20.66 7.81 3.86
CA ALA A 18 -20.26 9.20 3.76
C ALA A 18 -18.75 9.29 3.41
N LEU A 19 -18.37 10.11 2.43
CA LEU A 19 -16.99 10.57 2.27
C LEU A 19 -16.68 11.50 3.45
N VAL A 20 -16.32 10.92 4.59
CA VAL A 20 -15.99 11.68 5.79
C VAL A 20 -14.53 12.12 5.67
N GLU A 21 -14.32 13.36 5.23
CA GLU A 21 -13.13 14.13 5.64
C GLU A 21 -13.22 14.36 7.16
N ALA A 22 -12.90 13.30 7.91
CA ALA A 22 -12.88 13.13 9.37
C ALA A 22 -13.55 14.23 10.23
N LEU A 23 -14.78 13.98 10.70
CA LEU A 23 -15.20 14.42 12.04
C LEU A 23 -15.56 13.17 12.85
N VAL A 24 -14.72 12.80 13.81
CA VAL A 24 -14.99 11.71 14.76
C VAL A 24 -15.05 12.31 16.17
N PRO A 25 -16.08 12.01 16.98
CA PRO A 25 -16.14 12.42 18.39
C PRO A 25 -15.00 11.79 19.18
N THR A 26 -14.34 12.61 19.98
CA THR A 26 -13.15 12.33 20.78
C THR A 26 -13.34 11.15 21.75
N ALA A 27 -12.55 10.08 21.58
CA ALA A 27 -12.32 9.10 22.65
C ALA A 27 -11.23 9.64 23.61
N HIS A 28 -11.52 9.65 24.91
CA HIS A 28 -10.59 10.14 25.93
C HIS A 28 -9.47 9.13 26.20
N LEU A 29 -8.23 9.62 26.22
CA LEU A 29 -7.04 8.84 26.59
C LEU A 29 -6.66 9.09 28.05
N PRO A 30 -6.25 8.07 28.81
CA PRO A 30 -5.62 8.28 30.11
C PRO A 30 -4.19 8.78 29.95
N VAL A 31 -3.83 9.65 30.88
CA VAL A 31 -2.62 10.49 30.84
C VAL A 31 -1.48 9.80 31.60
N PRO A 32 -0.28 9.60 31.00
CA PRO A 32 0.90 9.17 31.76
C PRO A 32 1.41 10.33 32.65
N PRO A 33 2.05 10.05 33.80
CA PRO A 33 2.41 11.08 34.77
C PRO A 33 3.42 12.11 34.20
N PRO A 34 3.36 13.37 34.64
CA PRO A 34 3.87 14.49 33.86
C PRO A 34 5.39 14.66 33.99
N ARG A 35 6.07 14.77 32.84
CA ARG A 35 7.24 15.66 32.71
C ARG A 35 6.77 16.88 31.90
N SER A 36 6.53 17.98 32.62
CA SER A 36 6.09 19.32 32.16
C SER A 36 4.56 19.60 32.24
N PRO A 37 4.12 20.83 32.59
CA PRO A 37 2.77 21.12 33.14
C PRO A 37 1.71 21.55 32.10
N ALA A 38 1.96 21.44 30.79
CA ALA A 38 0.94 21.70 29.78
C ALA A 38 0.18 20.39 29.44
N PRO A 39 -1.16 20.35 29.45
CA PRO A 39 -1.91 19.20 28.97
C PRO A 39 -1.54 18.95 27.51
N ARG A 40 -1.01 17.76 27.19
CA ARG A 40 -0.83 17.35 25.80
C ARG A 40 -2.22 17.11 25.22
N LEU A 41 -2.64 17.96 24.29
CA LEU A 41 -3.88 17.75 23.54
C LEU A 41 -3.82 16.39 22.82
N PRO A 42 -4.94 15.67 22.68
CA PRO A 42 -4.97 14.40 21.98
C PRO A 42 -4.43 14.58 20.55
N MET A 43 -3.48 13.74 20.17
CA MET A 43 -2.84 13.75 18.86
C MET A 43 -3.39 12.60 18.04
N ALA A 44 -3.58 12.82 16.75
CA ALA A 44 -3.91 11.80 15.79
C ALA A 44 -2.84 11.75 14.70
N LEU A 45 -2.72 10.59 14.06
CA LEU A 45 -1.74 10.35 13.03
C LEU A 45 -2.42 9.86 11.77
N ARG A 46 -2.22 10.57 10.67
CA ARG A 46 -2.57 10.06 9.35
C ARG A 46 -1.38 9.31 8.80
N VAL A 47 -1.60 8.07 8.39
CA VAL A 47 -0.59 7.18 7.81
C VAL A 47 -0.90 7.02 6.32
N CYS A 48 0.02 7.46 5.46
CA CYS A 48 0.02 7.20 4.03
C CYS A 48 0.87 5.96 3.76
N ALA A 49 0.24 4.88 3.31
CA ALA A 49 0.92 3.67 2.87
C ALA A 49 0.88 3.55 1.34
N LEU A 50 2.02 3.28 0.73
CA LEU A 50 2.12 2.95 -0.69
C LEU A 50 2.40 1.47 -0.86
N VAL A 51 1.59 0.82 -1.68
CA VAL A 51 1.68 -0.61 -1.98
C VAL A 51 1.86 -0.76 -3.48
N CYS A 52 2.90 -1.50 -3.89
CA CYS A 52 3.10 -1.84 -5.29
C CYS A 52 2.74 -3.30 -5.55
N ARG A 53 2.48 -3.60 -6.83
CA ARG A 53 2.49 -4.96 -7.35
C ARG A 53 3.95 -5.37 -7.59
N SER A 54 4.48 -6.26 -6.76
CA SER A 54 5.85 -6.73 -6.86
C SER A 54 6.06 -7.79 -7.95
N TRP A 55 7.32 -8.21 -8.10
CA TRP A 55 7.68 -9.34 -8.94
C TRP A 55 6.89 -10.61 -8.55
N GLY A 56 6.30 -11.28 -9.53
CA GLY A 56 5.41 -12.42 -9.28
C GLY A 56 3.95 -12.03 -9.01
N ASN A 57 3.56 -10.78 -9.30
CA ASN A 57 2.17 -10.32 -9.22
C ASN A 57 1.61 -10.49 -7.80
N ARG A 58 2.32 -9.95 -6.79
CA ARG A 58 1.92 -9.96 -5.38
C ARG A 58 1.87 -8.53 -4.83
N PRO A 59 0.95 -8.22 -3.92
CA PRO A 59 1.01 -6.99 -3.13
C PRO A 59 2.29 -6.91 -2.32
N GLN A 60 2.89 -5.72 -2.23
CA GLN A 60 4.02 -5.45 -1.36
C GLN A 60 3.94 -4.02 -0.84
N LEU A 61 3.95 -3.84 0.48
CA LEU A 61 4.11 -2.51 1.08
C LEU A 61 5.49 -1.96 0.73
N CYS A 62 5.52 -0.76 0.14
CA CYS A 62 6.73 -0.14 -0.39
C CYS A 62 7.19 1.05 0.43
N GLN A 63 6.27 1.86 0.95
CA GLN A 63 6.61 3.06 1.70
C GLN A 63 5.51 3.41 2.68
N VAL A 64 5.91 4.02 3.80
CA VAL A 64 5.00 4.59 4.78
C VAL A 64 5.50 5.98 5.14
N ALA A 65 4.60 6.95 5.11
CA ALA A 65 4.82 8.28 5.64
C ALA A 65 3.64 8.67 6.53
N CYS A 66 3.93 9.43 7.56
CA CYS A 66 2.95 9.78 8.58
C CYS A 66 2.90 11.29 8.75
N THR A 67 1.72 11.83 9.00
CA THR A 67 1.55 13.24 9.40
C THR A 67 0.82 13.25 10.73
N SER A 68 1.32 14.06 11.66
CA SER A 68 0.75 14.20 12.99
C SER A 68 0.04 15.54 13.13
N GLY A 69 -1.03 15.56 13.89
CA GLY A 69 -1.72 16.79 14.23
C GLY A 69 -2.69 16.57 15.39
N ARG A 70 -3.41 17.63 15.76
CA ARG A 70 -4.40 17.56 16.83
C ARG A 70 -5.55 16.66 16.38
N ALA A 71 -6.02 15.79 17.27
CA ALA A 71 -7.15 14.90 16.98
C ALA A 71 -8.44 15.66 16.62
N GLU A 72 -8.58 16.89 17.11
CA GLU A 72 -9.73 17.77 16.86
C GLU A 72 -9.62 18.57 15.54
N ALA A 73 -8.50 18.46 14.83
CA ALA A 73 -8.25 19.15 13.57
C ALA A 73 -8.30 18.19 12.39
N LEU A 74 -8.72 18.70 11.23
CA LEU A 74 -8.70 17.95 9.97
C LEU A 74 -7.26 17.56 9.61
N LEU A 75 -6.94 16.28 9.66
CA LEU A 75 -5.67 15.75 9.18
C LEU A 75 -5.73 15.52 7.67
N GLY A 76 -5.52 16.59 6.90
CA GLY A 76 -5.42 16.52 5.43
C GLY A 76 -4.00 16.21 4.95
N HIS A 77 -3.87 15.74 3.71
CA HIS A 77 -2.57 15.74 3.04
C HIS A 77 -2.04 17.17 2.91
N GLY A 78 -0.74 17.35 3.12
CA GLY A 78 -0.11 18.67 3.09
C GLY A 78 -0.40 19.56 4.30
N ALA A 79 -1.20 19.10 5.28
CA ALA A 79 -1.47 19.86 6.50
C ALA A 79 -0.28 19.92 7.47
N ALA A 80 0.65 18.96 7.35
CA ALA A 80 1.86 18.88 8.16
C ALA A 80 3.01 18.26 7.35
N LEU A 81 4.24 18.47 7.83
CA LEU A 81 5.42 17.81 7.25
C LEU A 81 5.36 16.30 7.53
N PRO A 82 5.57 15.47 6.51
CA PRO A 82 5.51 14.03 6.69
C PRO A 82 6.77 13.50 7.38
N GLN A 83 6.60 12.42 8.13
CA GLN A 83 7.64 11.75 8.91
C GLN A 83 7.58 10.24 8.78
N GLY A 84 8.66 9.57 9.17
CA GLY A 84 8.68 8.12 9.32
C GLY A 84 7.69 7.62 10.36
N LEU A 85 7.25 6.37 10.22
CA LEU A 85 6.35 5.72 11.19
C LEU A 85 6.96 5.71 12.59
N ASP A 86 8.22 5.29 12.73
CA ASP A 86 8.87 5.21 14.04
C ASP A 86 8.98 6.57 14.74
N SER A 87 9.42 7.61 14.02
CA SER A 87 9.52 8.96 14.56
C SER A 87 8.16 9.54 14.94
N SER A 88 7.12 9.16 14.22
CA SER A 88 5.74 9.54 14.53
C SER A 88 5.22 8.84 15.79
N LEU A 89 5.54 7.55 15.94
CA LEU A 89 5.19 6.77 17.13
C LEU A 89 5.97 7.24 18.37
N ASP A 90 7.23 7.64 18.21
CA ASP A 90 8.02 8.31 19.25
C ASP A 90 7.32 9.58 19.75
N GLN A 91 6.81 10.42 18.85
CA GLN A 91 6.12 11.66 19.21
C GLN A 91 4.79 11.41 19.93
N LEU A 92 4.09 10.35 19.56
CA LEU A 92 2.88 9.89 20.26
C LEU A 92 3.18 9.24 21.62
N GLY A 93 4.45 9.04 21.98
CA GLY A 93 4.84 8.41 23.24
C GLY A 93 4.73 6.88 23.23
N VAL A 94 4.57 6.26 22.07
CA VAL A 94 4.47 4.81 21.89
C VAL A 94 5.88 4.22 21.99
N VAL A 95 6.37 3.95 23.20
CA VAL A 95 7.77 3.53 23.42
C VAL A 95 8.01 2.03 23.34
N ALA A 96 6.98 1.20 23.50
CA ALA A 96 7.12 -0.25 23.58
C ALA A 96 7.46 -0.86 22.19
N PRO A 97 8.62 -1.53 22.01
CA PRO A 97 9.02 -2.08 20.71
C PRO A 97 8.03 -3.10 20.15
N GLY A 98 7.45 -3.94 21.01
CA GLY A 98 6.44 -4.92 20.62
C GLY A 98 5.17 -4.27 20.05
N GLN A 99 4.73 -3.14 20.62
CA GLN A 99 3.56 -2.39 20.14
C GLN A 99 3.85 -1.76 18.77
N ARG A 100 5.04 -1.20 18.57
CA ARG A 100 5.48 -0.65 17.27
C ARG A 100 5.51 -1.73 16.19
N GLN A 101 6.12 -2.88 16.48
CA GLN A 101 6.21 -4.00 15.54
C GLN A 101 4.82 -4.55 15.19
N ALA A 102 3.94 -4.71 16.18
CA ALA A 102 2.57 -5.17 15.95
C ALA A 102 1.80 -4.19 15.05
N LEU A 103 1.95 -2.88 15.26
CA LEU A 103 1.34 -1.86 14.42
C LEU A 103 1.90 -1.88 12.99
N ALA A 104 3.22 -1.94 12.82
CA ALA A 104 3.85 -2.03 11.51
C ALA A 104 3.37 -3.27 10.74
N THR A 105 3.25 -4.40 11.43
CA THR A 105 2.72 -5.65 10.84
C THR A 105 1.26 -5.50 10.43
N ARG A 106 0.41 -4.91 11.29
CA ARG A 106 -1.01 -4.64 10.97
C ARG A 106 -1.15 -3.71 9.77
N LEU A 107 -0.34 -2.66 9.71
CA LEU A 107 -0.32 -1.70 8.60
C LEU A 107 0.07 -2.40 7.30
N GLN A 108 1.11 -3.23 7.31
CA GLN A 108 1.53 -4.01 6.15
C GLN A 108 0.41 -4.94 5.68
N VAL A 109 -0.14 -5.76 6.58
CA VAL A 109 -1.20 -6.72 6.26
C VAL A 109 -2.43 -6.02 5.69
N ALA A 110 -2.88 -4.93 6.31
CA ALA A 110 -4.05 -4.19 5.85
C ALA A 110 -3.83 -3.55 4.47
N SER A 111 -2.66 -2.94 4.25
CA SER A 111 -2.34 -2.28 2.98
C SER A 111 -2.18 -3.29 1.84
N GLU A 112 -1.47 -4.39 2.08
CA GLU A 112 -1.29 -5.47 1.11
C GLU A 112 -2.61 -6.18 0.79
N ALA A 113 -3.49 -6.38 1.79
CA ALA A 113 -4.83 -6.93 1.58
C ALA A 113 -5.70 -6.01 0.70
N ALA A 114 -5.62 -4.69 0.86
CA ALA A 114 -6.34 -3.75 0.00
C ALA A 114 -5.90 -3.86 -1.47
N MET A 115 -4.60 -3.97 -1.73
CA MET A 115 -4.07 -4.20 -3.07
C MET A 115 -4.44 -5.60 -3.60
N ALA A 116 -4.44 -6.64 -2.76
CA ALA A 116 -4.90 -7.97 -3.14
C ALA A 116 -6.36 -7.97 -3.61
N ALA A 117 -7.24 -7.28 -2.85
CA ALA A 117 -8.66 -7.15 -3.19
C ALA A 117 -8.85 -6.39 -4.52
N LEU A 118 -8.06 -5.33 -4.74
CA LEU A 118 -8.04 -4.62 -6.02
C LEU A 118 -7.63 -5.56 -7.17
N MET A 119 -6.55 -6.33 -6.99
CA MET A 119 -6.05 -7.26 -8.01
C MET A 119 -7.06 -8.37 -8.32
N ALA A 120 -7.74 -8.91 -7.31
CA ALA A 120 -8.81 -9.89 -7.49
C ALA A 120 -9.97 -9.27 -8.29
N THR A 121 -10.37 -8.04 -7.94
CA THR A 121 -11.42 -7.32 -8.67
C THR A 121 -11.02 -7.07 -10.13
N GLU A 122 -9.77 -6.68 -10.39
CA GLU A 122 -9.27 -6.51 -11.76
C GLU A 122 -9.30 -7.81 -12.57
N ALA A 123 -9.04 -8.96 -11.95
CA ALA A 123 -9.05 -10.27 -12.62
C ALA A 123 -10.45 -10.66 -13.13
N GLU A 124 -11.51 -10.14 -12.50
CA GLU A 124 -12.90 -10.36 -12.90
C GLU A 124 -13.36 -9.45 -14.05
N LEU A 125 -12.58 -8.40 -14.38
CA LEU A 125 -12.94 -7.43 -15.40
C LEU A 125 -12.48 -7.83 -16.80
N SER A 126 -13.36 -7.60 -17.78
CA SER A 126 -13.00 -7.71 -19.19
C SER A 126 -11.88 -6.69 -19.54
N PRO A 127 -11.09 -6.95 -20.59
CA PRO A 127 -10.12 -6.00 -21.11
C PRO A 127 -10.70 -4.59 -21.31
N GLU A 128 -11.89 -4.48 -21.86
CA GLU A 128 -12.56 -3.20 -22.13
C GLU A 128 -12.90 -2.47 -20.83
N GLN A 129 -13.41 -3.20 -19.83
CA GLN A 129 -13.74 -2.65 -18.51
C GLN A 129 -12.50 -2.19 -17.73
N ARG A 130 -11.34 -2.82 -17.96
CA ARG A 130 -10.07 -2.40 -17.36
C ARG A 130 -9.47 -1.18 -18.05
N GLY A 131 -9.89 -0.85 -19.28
CA GLY A 131 -9.25 0.19 -20.11
C GLY A 131 -8.18 -0.37 -21.07
N GLY A 132 -8.24 -1.66 -21.37
CA GLY A 132 -7.39 -2.37 -22.31
C GLY A 132 -6.90 -3.72 -21.76
N PRO A 133 -6.41 -4.63 -22.62
CA PRO A 133 -5.93 -5.95 -22.21
C PRO A 133 -4.80 -5.90 -21.17
N ARG A 134 -4.00 -4.81 -21.21
CA ARG A 134 -2.84 -4.60 -20.34
C ARG A 134 -3.06 -3.56 -19.24
N ALA A 135 -4.27 -3.01 -19.15
CA ALA A 135 -4.59 -2.07 -18.09
C ALA A 135 -4.64 -2.83 -16.76
N ARG A 136 -3.86 -2.33 -15.79
CA ARG A 136 -3.74 -2.84 -14.43
C ARG A 136 -3.24 -1.73 -13.52
N THR A 137 -3.54 -1.84 -12.23
CA THR A 137 -3.02 -0.95 -11.21
C THR A 137 -1.76 -1.55 -10.61
N ASP A 138 -0.64 -0.83 -10.72
CA ASP A 138 0.66 -1.24 -10.18
C ASP A 138 1.03 -0.53 -8.86
N LEU A 139 0.33 0.56 -8.53
CA LEU A 139 0.54 1.35 -7.32
C LEU A 139 -0.80 1.73 -6.68
N LEU A 140 -0.95 1.43 -5.40
CA LEU A 140 -2.09 1.82 -4.58
C LEU A 140 -1.62 2.64 -3.37
N GLY A 141 -2.21 3.81 -3.17
CA GLY A 141 -2.10 4.56 -1.92
C GLY A 141 -3.25 4.20 -0.99
N VAL A 142 -2.97 3.86 0.26
CA VAL A 142 -3.97 3.61 1.31
C VAL A 142 -3.71 4.58 2.46
N ASP A 143 -4.70 5.40 2.77
CA ASP A 143 -4.70 6.30 3.90
C ASP A 143 -5.31 5.62 5.11
N PHE A 144 -4.63 5.72 6.25
CA PHE A 144 -5.15 5.29 7.53
C PHE A 144 -5.13 6.44 8.54
N LEU A 145 -6.01 6.34 9.51
CA LEU A 145 -5.93 7.06 10.77
C LEU A 145 -5.42 6.08 11.83
N LEU A 146 -4.38 6.47 12.56
CA LEU A 146 -4.02 5.84 13.81
C LEU A 146 -4.56 6.71 14.93
N ALA A 147 -5.55 6.18 15.63
CA ALA A 147 -6.12 6.77 16.84
C ALA A 147 -5.77 5.89 18.03
N SER A 148 -5.88 6.46 19.24
CA SER A 148 -5.79 5.67 20.46
C SER A 148 -7.17 5.67 21.11
N VAL A 149 -7.68 4.47 21.39
CA VAL A 149 -8.99 4.21 22.00
C VAL A 149 -8.73 3.33 23.21
N ASP A 150 -9.08 3.77 24.42
CA ASP A 150 -8.86 3.02 25.67
C ASP A 150 -7.43 2.44 25.79
N ASP A 151 -6.42 3.29 25.61
CA ASP A 151 -4.98 2.94 25.58
C ASP A 151 -4.52 1.97 24.48
N THR A 152 -5.42 1.61 23.57
CA THR A 152 -5.13 0.74 22.44
C THR A 152 -5.02 1.53 21.15
N LEU A 153 -3.93 1.32 20.40
CA LEU A 153 -3.76 1.94 19.10
C LEU A 153 -4.63 1.22 18.05
N GLU A 154 -5.58 1.95 17.50
CA GLU A 154 -6.48 1.49 16.45
C GLU A 154 -6.09 2.10 15.10
N LEU A 155 -6.01 1.24 14.09
CA LEU A 155 -5.71 1.60 12.72
C LEU A 155 -7.00 1.52 11.91
N VAL A 156 -7.46 2.65 11.40
CA VAL A 156 -8.71 2.78 10.64
C VAL A 156 -8.36 3.17 9.21
N ALA A 157 -8.78 2.39 8.22
CA ALA A 157 -8.63 2.77 6.81
C ALA A 157 -9.60 3.90 6.48
N LEU A 158 -9.09 4.97 5.88
CA LEU A 158 -9.86 6.17 5.52
C LEU A 158 -10.25 6.17 4.05
N ALA A 159 -9.27 5.98 3.17
CA ALA A 159 -9.46 6.10 1.74
C ALA A 159 -8.32 5.42 0.98
N THR A 160 -8.55 5.13 -0.29
CA THR A 160 -7.48 4.82 -1.24
C THR A 160 -7.18 6.05 -2.10
N ASN A 161 -5.97 6.59 -2.01
CA ASN A 161 -5.57 7.78 -2.77
C ASN A 161 -4.10 7.69 -3.22
N SER A 162 -3.86 7.06 -4.36
CA SER A 162 -2.49 6.88 -4.88
C SER A 162 -1.76 8.20 -5.10
N HIS A 163 -2.42 9.24 -5.59
CA HIS A 163 -1.75 10.52 -5.88
C HIS A 163 -1.28 11.21 -4.59
N ARG A 164 -2.18 11.38 -3.62
CA ARG A 164 -1.86 12.09 -2.38
C ARG A 164 -0.93 11.31 -1.46
N CYS A 165 -1.09 9.99 -1.36
CA CYS A 165 -0.14 9.16 -0.64
C CYS A 165 1.24 9.22 -1.32
N LEU A 166 1.30 9.24 -2.66
CA LEU A 166 2.55 9.35 -3.40
C LEU A 166 3.25 10.69 -3.13
N GLU A 167 2.53 11.80 -3.23
CA GLU A 167 3.07 13.13 -2.88
C GLU A 167 3.66 13.14 -1.47
N THR A 168 2.90 12.62 -0.50
CA THR A 168 3.30 12.62 0.92
C THR A 168 4.53 11.73 1.16
N CYS A 169 4.55 10.53 0.58
CA CYS A 169 5.66 9.60 0.72
C CYS A 169 6.93 10.08 0.00
N LEU A 170 6.81 10.67 -1.19
CA LEU A 170 7.96 11.24 -1.91
C LEU A 170 8.51 12.48 -1.22
N LEU A 171 7.64 13.32 -0.64
CA LEU A 171 8.08 14.44 0.18
C LEU A 171 8.88 13.94 1.39
N ALA A 172 8.39 12.93 2.11
CA ALA A 172 9.12 12.32 3.23
C ALA A 172 10.48 11.75 2.81
N GLU A 173 10.54 11.06 1.66
CA GLU A 173 11.77 10.51 1.10
C GLU A 173 12.79 11.62 0.74
N SER A 174 12.32 12.70 0.11
CA SER A 174 13.15 13.85 -0.28
C SER A 174 13.75 14.58 0.93
N MET A 175 13.04 14.57 2.06
CA MET A 175 13.50 15.16 3.31
C MET A 175 14.53 14.27 4.04
N GLY A 176 14.67 13.00 3.64
CA GLY A 176 15.66 12.07 4.16
C GLY A 176 15.62 11.97 5.68
N ARG A 177 16.81 11.96 6.32
CA ARG A 177 16.92 11.82 7.78
C ARG A 177 16.32 12.96 8.59
N ALA A 178 15.99 14.10 7.97
CA ALA A 178 15.41 15.25 8.67
C ALA A 178 14.02 14.93 9.26
N VAL A 179 13.35 13.90 8.73
CA VAL A 179 12.00 13.48 9.16
C VAL A 179 11.97 12.05 9.69
N GLY A 180 13.12 11.53 10.12
CA GLY A 180 13.31 10.15 10.57
C GLY A 180 13.70 9.22 9.43
N GLN A 181 13.73 7.91 9.69
CA GLN A 181 13.73 6.91 8.62
C GLN A 181 12.35 6.91 7.94
N PRO A 182 12.22 7.22 6.65
CA PRO A 182 11.44 6.35 5.79
C PRO A 182 12.37 5.19 5.43
N HIS A 183 12.04 3.97 5.83
CA HIS A 183 12.59 2.78 5.18
C HIS A 183 11.48 2.22 4.32
N GLY A 184 11.38 2.83 3.14
CA GLY A 184 10.65 2.31 2.01
C GLY A 184 11.61 2.05 0.87
N ASP A 185 11.14 1.28 -0.10
CA ASP A 185 11.90 0.91 -1.29
C ASP A 185 11.04 1.10 -2.55
N LEU A 186 10.18 2.12 -2.49
CA LEU A 186 9.23 2.45 -3.55
C LEU A 186 9.92 2.59 -4.91
N PRO A 187 11.03 3.32 -5.08
CA PRO A 187 11.68 3.43 -6.37
C PRO A 187 12.09 2.07 -6.94
N ARG A 188 12.66 1.17 -6.13
CA ARG A 188 13.06 -0.17 -6.60
C ARG A 188 11.84 -1.01 -6.95
N VAL A 189 10.87 -1.16 -6.04
CA VAL A 189 9.73 -2.06 -6.26
C VAL A 189 8.88 -1.57 -7.44
N LEU A 190 8.68 -0.25 -7.58
CA LEU A 190 7.98 0.30 -8.73
C LEU A 190 8.77 0.12 -10.03
N ALA A 191 10.09 0.34 -10.01
CA ALA A 191 10.93 0.09 -11.18
C ALA A 191 10.89 -1.39 -11.60
N GLU A 192 10.99 -2.32 -10.66
CA GLU A 192 10.85 -3.76 -10.91
C GLU A 192 9.49 -4.10 -11.55
N ALA A 193 8.40 -3.54 -11.02
CA ALA A 193 7.05 -3.74 -11.55
C ALA A 193 6.89 -3.25 -13.00
N LEU A 194 7.41 -2.05 -13.29
CA LEU A 194 7.36 -1.43 -14.61
C LEU A 194 8.28 -2.13 -15.62
N LEU A 195 9.50 -2.49 -15.21
CA LEU A 195 10.43 -3.25 -16.05
C LEU A 195 9.85 -4.63 -16.41
N HIS A 196 9.26 -5.32 -15.44
CA HIS A 196 8.57 -6.58 -15.68
C HIS A 196 7.42 -6.44 -16.69
N GLN A 197 6.65 -5.35 -16.59
CA GLN A 197 5.58 -5.05 -17.54
C GLN A 197 6.13 -4.81 -18.96
N ALA A 198 7.19 -4.02 -19.07
CA ALA A 198 7.83 -3.72 -20.34
C ALA A 198 8.40 -5.00 -20.97
N GLN A 199 9.06 -5.85 -20.17
CA GLN A 199 9.56 -7.15 -20.62
C GLN A 199 8.43 -8.06 -21.12
N ARG A 200 7.33 -8.18 -20.37
CA ARG A 200 6.13 -8.92 -20.81
C ARG A 200 5.60 -8.40 -22.13
N HIS A 201 5.47 -7.08 -22.26
CA HIS A 201 5.01 -6.46 -23.51
C HIS A 201 5.92 -6.80 -24.70
N LEU A 202 7.24 -6.81 -24.49
CA LEU A 202 8.20 -7.11 -25.56
C LEU A 202 8.16 -8.56 -26.04
N VAL A 203 7.74 -9.51 -25.20
CA VAL A 203 7.77 -10.94 -25.52
C VAL A 203 6.40 -11.50 -25.90
N GLU A 204 5.31 -10.87 -25.48
CA GLU A 204 3.95 -11.32 -25.75
C GLU A 204 3.68 -11.53 -27.26
N GLY A 205 3.06 -12.66 -27.60
CA GLY A 205 2.72 -13.05 -28.96
C GLY A 205 3.89 -13.56 -29.81
N LYS A 206 5.14 -13.48 -29.32
CA LYS A 206 6.31 -14.01 -30.03
C LYS A 206 6.36 -15.53 -29.97
N ASP A 207 6.93 -16.11 -31.03
CA ASP A 207 7.23 -17.53 -31.10
C ASP A 207 8.59 -17.81 -30.44
N ILE A 208 8.65 -18.82 -29.56
CA ILE A 208 9.91 -19.33 -29.00
C ILE A 208 10.12 -20.78 -29.42
N LEU A 209 11.34 -21.08 -29.85
CA LEU A 209 11.81 -22.42 -30.19
C LEU A 209 12.57 -23.01 -29.00
N LEU A 210 12.07 -24.11 -28.45
CA LEU A 210 12.76 -24.84 -27.40
C LEU A 210 13.58 -25.99 -28.03
N ILE A 211 14.92 -25.90 -27.93
CA ILE A 211 15.86 -26.92 -28.43
C ILE A 211 16.42 -27.74 -27.25
N GLY A 212 16.51 -29.06 -27.39
CA GLY A 212 17.10 -29.94 -26.38
C GLY A 212 16.14 -30.35 -25.25
N ALA A 213 14.98 -30.90 -25.61
CA ALA A 213 13.93 -31.29 -24.67
C ALA A 213 14.01 -32.76 -24.17
N GLY A 214 15.13 -33.46 -24.37
CA GLY A 214 15.29 -34.85 -23.93
C GLY A 214 15.62 -34.98 -22.43
N GLY A 215 14.79 -35.71 -21.68
CA GLY A 215 15.18 -36.35 -20.41
C GLY A 215 14.68 -35.74 -19.10
N ILE A 216 14.14 -34.50 -19.07
CA ILE A 216 13.57 -33.87 -17.86
C ILE A 216 12.27 -33.15 -18.23
N SER A 217 11.21 -33.30 -17.42
CA SER A 217 9.96 -32.55 -17.59
C SER A 217 10.21 -31.05 -17.45
N LYS A 218 9.98 -30.30 -18.54
CA LYS A 218 10.09 -28.84 -18.60
C LYS A 218 8.73 -28.14 -18.42
N GLY A 219 7.82 -28.71 -17.63
CA GLY A 219 6.47 -28.16 -17.39
C GLY A 219 6.49 -26.68 -17.00
N PHE A 220 7.46 -26.28 -16.16
CA PHE A 220 7.67 -24.89 -15.75
C PHE A 220 7.96 -23.93 -16.92
N VAL A 221 8.57 -24.39 -18.02
CA VAL A 221 8.83 -23.56 -19.22
C VAL A 221 7.52 -23.27 -19.94
N TRP A 222 6.62 -24.25 -20.01
CA TRP A 222 5.31 -24.10 -20.63
C TRP A 222 4.39 -23.20 -19.80
N GLU A 223 4.43 -23.34 -18.46
CA GLU A 223 3.73 -22.44 -17.53
C GLU A 223 4.24 -21.02 -17.65
N ALA A 224 5.57 -20.81 -17.59
CA ALA A 224 6.16 -19.49 -17.79
C ALA A 224 5.80 -18.93 -19.17
N ALA A 225 5.91 -19.70 -20.24
CA ALA A 225 5.56 -19.23 -21.58
C ALA A 225 4.09 -18.78 -21.67
N ARG A 226 3.17 -19.51 -21.05
CA ARG A 226 1.76 -19.11 -20.94
C ARG A 226 1.62 -17.79 -20.18
N ASP A 227 2.30 -17.64 -19.05
CA ASP A 227 2.28 -16.43 -18.22
C ASP A 227 2.85 -15.18 -18.93
N TYR A 228 3.77 -15.37 -19.87
CA TYR A 228 4.34 -14.31 -20.71
C TYR A 228 3.61 -14.13 -22.05
N GLY A 229 2.55 -14.91 -22.33
CA GLY A 229 1.82 -14.86 -23.60
C GLY A 229 2.64 -15.31 -24.81
N LEU A 230 3.61 -16.19 -24.61
CA LEU A 230 4.51 -16.73 -25.63
C LEU A 230 3.88 -17.91 -26.36
N ARG A 231 4.15 -18.01 -27.67
CA ARG A 231 3.80 -19.17 -28.50
C ARG A 231 4.99 -20.12 -28.54
N VAL A 232 4.86 -21.31 -27.97
CA VAL A 232 5.98 -22.26 -27.87
C VAL A 232 5.85 -23.32 -28.96
N SER A 233 6.90 -23.47 -29.75
CA SER A 233 7.08 -24.59 -30.68
C SER A 233 8.26 -25.45 -30.23
N GLY A 234 8.08 -26.76 -30.18
CA GLY A 234 9.13 -27.71 -29.81
C GLY A 234 9.79 -28.32 -31.05
N ALA A 235 11.12 -28.39 -31.06
CA ALA A 235 11.87 -29.26 -31.96
C ALA A 235 12.50 -30.39 -31.13
N ALA A 236 12.10 -31.63 -31.39
CA ALA A 236 12.80 -32.80 -30.86
C ALA A 236 14.06 -32.99 -31.70
N VAL A 237 15.23 -32.97 -31.04
CA VAL A 237 16.51 -33.41 -31.61
C VAL A 237 16.90 -34.68 -30.88
#